data_AF-A0A4Q5SDR7-F1
#
_entry.id   AF-A0A4Q5SDR7-F1
#
_cell.length_a   1.000
_cell.length_b   1.000
_cell.length_c   1.000
_cell.angle_alpha   90.00
_cell.angle_beta   90.00
_cell.angle_gamma   90.00
#
_symmetry.space_group_name_H-M   'P 1'
#
loop_
_entity.id
_entity.type
_entity.pdbx_description
1 polymer ?
#
loop_
_entity_poly.entity_id
_entity_poly.type
_entity_poly.pdbx_seq_one_letter_code
_entity_poly.pdbx_strand_id
1 'polypeptide(L)'
;MAVLKHFARAAALALSAPLAFAAPPAAAQQGDGAAIQLVRDFVDAERQFDQARLAALVTKDYAEVSPLGELDLHDAFLGFYAADKKRPLPTTTISEPLVRTYGDAASVIVRLSFEVPGPAGQPPRMVSMRASFLAVR
;
A
#
# COMPACT_ATOMS: atom_id res chain seq x y z
N MET A 1 27.70 -83.00 11.42
CA MET A 1 26.38 -82.68 10.82
C MET A 1 26.53 -81.41 9.98
N ALA A 2 26.09 -81.48 8.72
CA ALA A 2 26.22 -80.46 7.67
C ALA A 2 25.44 -79.16 8.02
N VAL A 3 25.66 -77.97 7.45
CA VAL A 3 25.57 -77.60 6.01
C VAL A 3 26.21 -76.20 5.77
N LEU A 4 26.83 -76.08 4.61
CA LEU A 4 27.38 -74.89 3.93
C LEU A 4 26.27 -73.93 3.43
N LYS A 5 26.52 -72.61 3.34
CA LYS A 5 26.21 -71.77 2.15
C LYS A 5 26.67 -70.31 2.32
N HIS A 6 27.59 -69.89 1.45
CA HIS A 6 27.91 -68.50 1.17
C HIS A 6 26.78 -67.85 0.36
N PHE A 7 26.40 -66.61 0.67
CA PHE A 7 25.76 -65.72 -0.30
C PHE A 7 26.16 -64.25 -0.10
N ALA A 8 26.84 -63.75 -1.13
CA ALA A 8 26.78 -62.43 -1.77
C ALA A 8 26.67 -61.12 -0.94
N ARG A 9 27.66 -60.25 -1.17
CA ARG A 9 27.61 -58.79 -1.02
C ARG A 9 26.39 -58.20 -1.74
N ALA A 10 25.68 -57.29 -1.07
CA ALA A 10 24.83 -56.29 -1.70
C ALA A 10 25.32 -54.89 -1.29
N ALA A 11 25.76 -54.11 -2.27
CA ALA A 11 26.09 -52.70 -2.11
C ALA A 11 24.80 -51.89 -1.96
N ALA A 12 24.69 -51.11 -0.87
CA ALA A 12 23.56 -50.21 -0.67
C ALA A 12 23.76 -48.95 -1.53
N LEU A 13 22.88 -48.78 -2.52
CA LEU A 13 22.74 -47.58 -3.32
C LEU A 13 21.94 -46.55 -2.51
N ALA A 14 22.62 -45.50 -2.01
CA ALA A 14 21.96 -44.43 -1.26
C ALA A 14 21.20 -43.50 -2.23
N LEU A 15 19.87 -43.58 -2.25
CA LEU A 15 19.00 -42.60 -2.91
C LEU A 15 19.09 -41.26 -2.18
N SER A 16 19.62 -40.24 -2.83
CA SER A 16 19.57 -38.86 -2.36
C SER A 16 18.21 -38.26 -2.71
N ALA A 17 17.35 -38.02 -1.73
CA ALA A 17 16.10 -37.29 -1.92
C ALA A 17 16.40 -35.78 -1.99
N PRO A 18 15.86 -35.03 -2.97
CA PRO A 18 15.99 -33.58 -2.98
C PRO A 18 15.13 -32.98 -1.86
N LEU A 19 15.78 -32.31 -0.91
CA LEU A 19 15.12 -31.42 0.04
C LEU A 19 14.54 -30.24 -0.75
N ALA A 20 13.24 -30.27 -0.99
CA ALA A 20 12.51 -29.10 -1.49
C ALA A 20 12.54 -28.02 -0.40
N PHE A 21 13.34 -26.98 -0.60
CA PHE A 21 13.20 -25.74 0.15
C PHE A 21 11.84 -25.14 -0.21
N ALA A 22 10.82 -25.40 0.61
CA ALA A 22 9.60 -24.61 0.58
C ALA A 22 9.99 -23.18 0.99
N ALA A 23 9.97 -22.25 0.02
CA ALA A 23 10.06 -20.84 0.32
C ALA A 23 8.92 -20.50 1.31
N PRO A 24 9.21 -19.83 2.44
CA PRO A 24 8.14 -19.42 3.35
C PRO A 24 7.17 -18.53 2.56
N PRO A 25 5.85 -18.70 2.74
CA PRO A 25 4.90 -17.76 2.16
C PRO A 25 5.27 -16.36 2.64
N ALA A 26 5.35 -15.40 1.71
CA ALA A 26 5.48 -14.00 2.07
C ALA A 26 4.28 -13.65 2.96
N ALA A 27 4.49 -13.61 4.27
CA ALA A 27 3.49 -13.14 5.20
C ALA A 27 3.23 -11.69 4.82
N ALA A 28 2.08 -11.42 4.20
CA ALA A 28 1.55 -10.07 4.13
C ALA A 28 1.52 -9.58 5.59
N GLN A 29 2.45 -8.70 5.95
CA GLN A 29 2.59 -8.24 7.33
C GLN A 29 1.27 -7.59 7.69
N GLN A 30 0.62 -8.04 8.77
CA GLN A 30 -0.69 -7.51 9.19
C GLN A 30 -0.70 -5.98 9.31
N GLY A 31 0.47 -5.36 9.52
CA GLY A 31 0.66 -3.91 9.50
C GLY A 31 0.46 -3.24 8.13
N ASP A 32 0.74 -3.93 7.02
CA ASP A 32 0.60 -3.38 5.67
C ASP A 32 -0.87 -3.11 5.35
N GLY A 33 -1.76 -4.03 5.75
CA GLY A 33 -3.21 -3.89 5.56
C GLY A 33 -3.78 -2.68 6.30
N ALA A 34 -3.38 -2.47 7.56
CA ALA A 34 -3.83 -1.33 8.36
C ALA A 34 -3.34 0.01 7.80
N ALA A 35 -2.07 0.09 7.39
CA ALA A 35 -1.50 1.31 6.80
C ALA A 35 -2.16 1.65 5.45
N ILE A 36 -2.42 0.65 4.60
CA ILE A 36 -3.15 0.84 3.35
C ILE A 36 -4.59 1.30 3.63
N GLN A 37 -5.25 0.74 4.64
CA GLN A 37 -6.61 1.14 5.01
C GLN A 37 -6.65 2.59 5.50
N LEU A 38 -5.66 3.04 6.28
CA LEU A 38 -5.55 4.43 6.71
C LEU A 38 -5.45 5.40 5.51
N VAL A 39 -4.67 5.05 4.49
CA VAL A 39 -4.58 5.84 3.25
C VAL A 39 -5.92 5.86 2.50
N ARG A 40 -6.66 4.75 2.48
CA ARG A 40 -8.00 4.69 1.87
C ARG A 40 -8.98 5.61 2.59
N ASP A 41 -9.02 5.53 3.91
CA ASP A 41 -9.86 6.39 4.76
C ASP A 41 -9.55 7.88 4.55
N PHE A 42 -8.26 8.24 4.44
CA PHE A 42 -7.82 9.60 4.16
C PHE A 42 -8.32 10.09 2.81
N VAL A 43 -8.05 9.36 1.73
CA VAL A 43 -8.47 9.73 0.36
C VAL A 43 -10.00 9.78 0.24
N ASP A 44 -10.71 8.91 0.94
CA ASP A 44 -12.18 8.95 0.99
C ASP A 44 -12.71 10.19 1.72
N ALA A 45 -12.07 10.62 2.81
CA ALA A 45 -12.42 11.84 3.53
C ALA A 45 -12.17 13.10 2.68
N GLU A 46 -11.05 13.16 1.94
CA GLU A 46 -10.77 14.23 0.97
C GLU A 46 -11.87 14.32 -0.09
N ARG A 47 -12.23 13.18 -0.70
CA ARG A 47 -13.28 13.11 -1.73
C ARG A 47 -14.63 13.62 -1.21
N GLN A 48 -14.92 13.38 0.06
CA GLN A 48 -16.20 13.76 0.69
C GLN A 48 -16.23 15.19 1.21
N PHE A 49 -15.09 15.90 1.22
CA PHE A 49 -14.90 17.15 1.96
C PHE A 49 -15.22 16.96 3.46
N ASP A 50 -14.85 15.82 4.04
CA ASP A 50 -15.04 15.55 5.47
C ASP A 50 -13.87 16.12 6.28
N GLN A 51 -13.91 17.43 6.48
CA GLN A 51 -12.87 18.17 7.21
C GLN A 51 -12.68 17.63 8.64
N ALA A 52 -13.75 17.19 9.30
CA ALA A 52 -13.67 16.67 10.67
C ALA A 52 -12.95 15.32 10.70
N ARG A 53 -13.25 14.42 9.75
CA ARG A 53 -12.53 13.16 9.61
C ARG A 53 -11.07 13.38 9.25
N LEU A 54 -10.78 14.31 8.33
CA LEU A 54 -9.41 14.67 7.97
C LEU A 54 -8.63 15.16 9.20
N ALA A 55 -9.21 16.07 9.99
CA ALA A 55 -8.59 16.56 11.23
C ALA A 55 -8.31 15.46 12.27
N ALA A 56 -9.07 14.35 12.24
CA ALA A 56 -8.83 13.19 13.10
C ALA A 56 -7.79 12.21 12.51
N LEU A 57 -7.52 12.27 11.21
CA LEU A 57 -6.58 11.40 10.50
C LEU A 57 -5.17 11.99 10.37
N VAL A 58 -5.05 13.32 10.45
CA VAL A 58 -3.76 14.02 10.36
C VAL A 58 -3.25 14.47 11.73
N THR A 59 -1.93 14.49 11.89
CA THR A 59 -1.28 15.03 13.09
C THR A 59 -1.18 16.55 13.02
N LYS A 60 -0.95 17.22 14.16
CA LYS A 60 -0.82 18.68 14.21
C LYS A 60 0.35 19.23 13.38
N ASP A 61 1.39 18.42 13.19
CA ASP A 61 2.57 18.72 12.38
C ASP A 61 2.44 18.22 10.93
N TYR A 62 1.23 17.86 10.49
CA TYR A 62 0.96 17.44 9.13
C TYR A 62 1.38 18.49 8.11
N ALA A 63 1.97 18.01 7.03
CA ALA A 63 2.29 18.78 5.84
C ALA A 63 2.10 17.89 4.61
N GLU A 64 1.64 18.48 3.53
CA GLU A 64 1.57 17.83 2.22
C GLU A 64 2.17 18.69 1.12
N VAL A 65 2.55 18.03 0.03
CA VAL A 65 2.88 18.70 -1.22
C VAL A 65 1.79 18.34 -2.23
N SER A 66 1.04 19.35 -2.65
CA SER A 66 -0.08 19.15 -3.57
C SER A 66 0.40 18.72 -4.96
N PRO A 67 -0.50 18.24 -5.84
CA PRO A 67 -0.16 17.96 -7.24
C PRO A 67 0.41 19.14 -8.03
N LEU A 68 0.20 20.37 -7.55
CA LEU A 68 0.74 21.59 -8.15
C LEU A 68 2.14 21.95 -7.62
N GLY A 69 2.63 21.24 -6.60
CA GLY A 69 3.92 21.49 -5.96
C GLY A 69 3.86 22.46 -4.78
N GLU A 70 2.66 22.90 -4.37
CA GLU A 70 2.47 23.77 -3.21
C GLU A 70 2.63 22.98 -1.90
N LEU A 71 3.29 23.59 -0.91
CA LEU A 71 3.42 23.04 0.44
C LEU A 71 2.28 23.55 1.32
N ASP A 72 1.37 22.65 1.69
CA ASP A 72 0.26 22.96 2.58
C ASP A 72 0.53 22.37 3.96
N LEU A 73 0.58 23.24 4.99
CA LEU A 73 0.66 22.83 6.39
C LEU A 73 -0.74 22.54 6.93
N HIS A 74 -0.82 21.84 8.07
CA HIS A 74 -2.05 21.39 8.73
C HIS A 74 -3.29 22.29 8.56
N ASP A 75 -3.23 23.56 8.97
CA ASP A 75 -4.41 24.44 8.94
C ASP A 75 -4.78 24.88 7.51
N ALA A 76 -3.80 25.04 6.63
CA ALA A 76 -4.03 25.35 5.22
C ALA A 76 -4.67 24.17 4.50
N PHE A 77 -4.14 22.95 4.74
CA PHE A 77 -4.70 21.69 4.27
C PHE A 77 -6.16 21.52 4.72
N LEU A 78 -6.44 21.62 6.02
CA LEU A 78 -7.81 21.51 6.52
C LEU A 78 -8.71 22.61 5.96
N GLY A 79 -8.18 23.84 5.82
CA GLY A 79 -8.89 24.98 5.25
C GLY A 79 -9.28 24.79 3.79
N PHE A 80 -8.60 23.93 3.02
CA PHE A 80 -8.98 23.57 1.65
C PHE A 80 -10.29 22.76 1.60
N TYR A 81 -10.51 21.92 2.62
CA TYR A 81 -11.68 21.06 2.74
C TYR A 81 -12.85 21.68 3.52
N ALA A 82 -12.84 22.99 3.74
CA ALA A 82 -13.95 23.70 4.36
C ALA A 82 -15.27 23.49 3.56
N ALA A 83 -16.39 23.46 4.27
CA ALA A 83 -17.70 23.10 3.70
C ALA A 83 -18.14 24.02 2.55
N ASP A 84 -17.77 25.31 2.60
CA ASP A 84 -18.03 26.31 1.58
C ASP A 84 -17.16 26.17 0.32
N LYS A 85 -16.10 25.36 0.36
CA LYS A 85 -15.22 25.04 -0.78
C LYS A 85 -15.58 23.73 -1.48
N LYS A 86 -16.61 23.02 -1.00
CA LYS A 86 -17.01 21.72 -1.52
C LYS A 86 -17.32 21.80 -3.01
N ARG A 87 -16.67 20.89 -3.75
CA ARG A 87 -16.84 20.74 -5.20
C ARG A 87 -16.81 19.26 -5.58
N PRO A 88 -17.36 18.87 -6.73
CA PRO A 88 -17.19 17.52 -7.24
C PRO A 88 -15.70 17.21 -7.40
N LEU A 89 -15.25 16.12 -6.79
CA LEU A 89 -13.93 15.54 -7.02
C LEU A 89 -14.08 14.25 -7.83
N PRO A 90 -13.14 13.97 -8.74
CA PRO A 90 -13.17 12.73 -9.49
C PRO A 90 -12.98 11.52 -8.56
N THR A 91 -13.50 10.36 -8.98
CA THR A 91 -13.26 9.12 -8.26
C THR A 91 -11.77 8.78 -8.29
N THR A 92 -11.17 8.62 -7.12
CA THR A 92 -9.77 8.22 -6.97
C THR A 92 -9.66 6.72 -6.74
N THR A 93 -8.89 6.05 -7.59
CA THR A 93 -8.49 4.65 -7.42
C THR A 93 -7.11 4.59 -6.79
N ILE A 94 -6.95 3.79 -5.74
CA ILE A 94 -5.67 3.49 -5.09
C ILE A 94 -5.18 2.12 -5.57
N SER A 95 -3.99 2.07 -6.16
CA SER A 95 -3.34 0.83 -6.60
C SER A 95 -1.84 0.81 -6.32
N GLU A 96 -1.22 -0.36 -6.53
CA GLU A 96 0.23 -0.57 -6.40
C GLU A 96 0.81 -0.07 -5.06
N PRO A 97 0.26 -0.49 -3.89
CA PRO A 97 0.79 -0.07 -2.61
C PRO A 97 2.18 -0.68 -2.37
N LEU A 98 3.10 0.15 -1.90
CA LEU A 98 4.39 -0.25 -1.34
C LEU A 98 4.44 0.26 0.10
N VAL A 99 4.45 -0.66 1.06
CA VAL A 99 4.56 -0.35 2.48
C VAL A 99 5.95 -0.68 2.99
N ARG A 100 6.52 0.21 3.80
CA ARG A 100 7.73 -0.04 4.60
C ARG A 100 7.49 0.44 6.02
N THR A 101 7.76 -0.43 7.00
CA THR A 101 7.53 -0.14 8.42
C THR A 101 8.85 0.14 9.13
N TYR A 102 8.87 1.18 9.97
CA TYR A 102 10.02 1.68 10.71
C TYR A 102 9.60 1.95 12.17
N GLY A 103 9.73 0.93 13.03
CA GLY A 103 9.26 1.04 14.42
C GLY A 103 7.75 1.33 14.46
N ASP A 104 7.39 2.51 14.97
CA ASP A 104 6.01 2.98 15.10
C ASP A 104 5.51 3.83 13.92
N ALA A 105 6.30 3.94 12.85
CA ALA A 105 5.92 4.61 11.62
C ALA A 105 5.86 3.65 10.43
N ALA A 106 5.10 4.01 9.40
CA ALA A 106 5.09 3.32 8.12
C ALA A 106 5.07 4.33 6.96
N SER A 107 5.97 4.16 5.99
CA SER A 107 5.85 4.85 4.70
C SER A 107 4.96 4.03 3.78
N VAL A 108 3.97 4.67 3.17
CA VAL A 108 3.08 4.05 2.19
C VAL A 108 3.17 4.84 0.90
N ILE A 109 3.61 4.19 -0.18
CA ILE A 109 3.61 4.78 -1.53
C ILE A 109 2.51 4.09 -2.33
N VAL A 110 1.65 4.87 -2.97
CA VAL A 110 0.55 4.36 -3.81
C VAL A 110 0.53 5.06 -5.16
N ARG A 111 -0.11 4.44 -6.15
CA ARG A 111 -0.59 5.13 -7.34
C ARG A 111 -2.01 5.61 -7.06
N LEU A 112 -2.22 6.91 -7.21
CA LEU A 112 -3.55 7.50 -7.29
C LEU A 112 -3.90 7.69 -8.77
N SER A 113 -5.04 7.17 -9.19
CA SER A 113 -5.57 7.34 -10.55
C SER A 113 -6.95 7.96 -10.49
N PHE A 114 -7.18 8.99 -11.29
CA PHE A 114 -8.47 9.67 -11.35
C PHE A 114 -8.75 10.19 -12.75
N GLU A 115 -10.03 10.30 -13.08
CA GLU A 115 -10.47 10.87 -14.34
C GLU A 115 -10.42 12.40 -14.26
N VAL A 116 -9.90 13.04 -15.30
CA VAL A 116 -10.01 14.49 -15.46
C VAL A 116 -10.72 14.80 -16.78
N PRO A 117 -11.45 15.94 -16.86
CA PRO A 117 -12.05 16.37 -18.10
C PRO A 117 -11.03 16.40 -19.25
N GLY A 118 -11.41 15.87 -20.40
CA GLY A 118 -10.64 16.00 -21.64
C GLY A 118 -10.72 17.43 -22.20
N PRO A 119 -9.88 17.77 -23.20
CA PRO A 119 -10.08 18.97 -24.01
C PRO A 119 -11.48 19.03 -24.61
N ALA A 120 -11.95 20.22 -24.99
CA ALA A 120 -13.29 20.40 -25.56
C ALA A 120 -13.55 19.42 -26.72
N GLY A 121 -14.64 18.65 -26.62
CA GLY A 121 -15.03 17.63 -27.60
C GLY A 121 -14.31 16.28 -27.47
N GLN A 122 -13.47 16.08 -26.46
CA GLN A 122 -12.76 14.83 -26.20
C GLN A 122 -13.30 14.13 -24.94
N PRO A 123 -13.23 12.79 -24.88
CA PRO A 123 -13.63 12.04 -23.68
C PRO A 123 -12.74 12.38 -22.47
N PRO A 124 -13.21 12.13 -21.23
CA PRO A 124 -12.37 12.19 -20.04
C PRO A 124 -11.10 11.36 -20.21
N ARG A 125 -10.00 11.82 -19.60
CA ARG A 125 -8.73 11.11 -19.61
C ARG A 125 -8.40 10.60 -18.22
N MET A 126 -7.82 9.41 -18.14
CA MET A 126 -7.24 8.91 -16.90
C MET A 126 -5.87 9.55 -16.70
N VAL A 127 -5.63 10.11 -15.51
CA VAL A 127 -4.31 10.56 -15.08
C VAL A 127 -3.92 9.83 -13.82
N SER A 128 -2.61 9.64 -13.62
CA SER A 128 -2.09 9.00 -12.42
C SER A 128 -0.93 9.79 -11.85
N MET A 129 -0.79 9.74 -10.53
CA MET A 129 0.35 10.26 -9.79
C MET A 129 0.78 9.29 -8.69
N ARG A 130 2.02 9.46 -8.22
CA ARG A 130 2.48 8.81 -6.99
C ARG A 130 2.23 9.73 -5.81
N ALA A 131 1.64 9.18 -4.77
CA ALA A 131 1.52 9.82 -3.47
C ALA A 131 2.30 8.99 -2.45
N SER A 132 2.99 9.68 -1.55
CA SER A 132 3.73 9.07 -0.45
C SER A 132 3.14 9.58 0.86
N PHE A 133 2.78 8.67 1.74
CA PHE A 133 2.21 8.93 3.05
C PHE A 133 3.19 8.46 4.11
N LEU A 134 3.35 9.25 5.17
CA LEU A 134 3.99 8.81 6.40
C LEU A 134 2.91 8.63 7.46
N ALA A 135 2.56 7.38 7.73
CA ALA A 135 1.68 7.04 8.83
C ALA A 135 2.51 6.93 10.13
N VAL A 136 2.04 7.58 11.18
CA VAL A 136 2.63 7.53 12.53
C VAL A 136 1.56 7.09 13.53
N ARG A 137 1.98 6.46 14.62
CA ARG A 137 1.11 6.11 15.76
C ARG A 137 0.93 7.25 16.74
#